data_AF-A0A9E5JH64-F1
#
_entry.id   AF-A0A9E5JH64-F1
#
_cell.length_a   1.000
_cell.length_b   1.000
_cell.length_c   1.000
_cell.angle_alpha   90.00
_cell.angle_beta   90.00
_cell.angle_gamma   90.00
#
_symmetry.space_group_name_H-M   'P 1'
#
loop_
_entity.id
_entity.type
_entity.pdbx_description
1 polymer ?
#
loop_
_entity_poly.entity_id
_entity_poly.type
_entity_poly.pdbx_seq_one_letter_code
_entity_poly.pdbx_strand_id
1 'polypeptide(L)'
;MPTSSRQSRTSPPWVSRPSLTVQQTVKEDFAAVAGKYSIEPNAKQSGGALRGQSGECIALNEYQAGFDPDFVRGAFDARTGVPTEPVKSSFGWHIIYVRPFTAVSESLSATLNSAPGEYLLLGTLAAADISVASRYGKWNPLSGQVVAP
;
A
#
# COMPACT_ATOMS: atom_id res chain seq x y z
N MET A 1 -39.67 5.58 32.75
CA MET A 1 -39.54 4.73 31.55
C MET A 1 -38.63 5.44 30.55
N PRO A 2 -37.69 4.72 29.90
CA PRO A 2 -36.55 5.31 29.19
C PRO A 2 -36.77 5.41 27.68
N THR A 3 -36.11 6.36 27.01
CA THR A 3 -35.87 6.30 25.56
C THR A 3 -34.43 6.70 25.26
N SER A 4 -33.55 5.71 25.28
CA SER A 4 -32.22 5.77 24.65
C SER A 4 -32.33 5.08 23.29
N SER A 5 -32.39 5.84 22.21
CA SER A 5 -32.34 5.32 20.84
C SER A 5 -30.92 4.93 20.47
N ARG A 6 -30.59 3.65 20.71
CA ARG A 6 -29.41 3.00 20.13
C ARG A 6 -29.65 2.84 18.63
N GLN A 7 -29.17 3.77 17.81
CA GLN A 7 -29.10 3.57 16.36
C GLN A 7 -28.18 2.38 16.06
N SER A 8 -28.77 1.34 15.51
CA SER A 8 -28.12 0.14 15.02
C SER A 8 -27.09 0.52 13.94
N ARG A 9 -25.80 0.29 14.23
CA ARG A 9 -24.75 0.22 13.20
C ARG A 9 -25.01 -1.04 12.38
N THR A 10 -25.81 -0.93 11.33
CA THR A 10 -25.90 -1.98 10.32
C THR A 10 -24.66 -1.88 9.44
N SER A 11 -23.75 -2.83 9.60
CA SER A 11 -22.58 -2.98 8.74
C SER A 11 -23.01 -3.18 7.29
N PRO A 12 -22.33 -2.57 6.29
CA PRO A 12 -22.67 -2.72 4.88
C PRO A 12 -22.68 -4.19 4.42
N PRO A 13 -23.50 -4.56 3.43
CA PRO A 13 -23.76 -5.95 3.03
C PRO A 13 -22.54 -6.74 2.54
N TRP A 14 -21.41 -6.09 2.22
CA TRP A 14 -20.14 -6.74 1.86
C TRP A 14 -19.29 -7.18 3.06
N VAL A 15 -19.67 -6.79 4.28
CA VAL A 15 -19.08 -7.27 5.53
C VAL A 15 -19.48 -8.73 5.82
N SER A 16 -20.34 -9.32 4.98
CA SER A 16 -20.85 -10.69 5.11
C SER A 16 -20.02 -11.79 4.43
N ARG A 17 -18.78 -11.51 4.00
CA ARG A 17 -17.77 -12.57 3.76
C ARG A 17 -16.74 -12.57 4.91
N PRO A 18 -17.09 -13.07 6.12
CA PRO A 18 -16.12 -13.24 7.18
C PRO A 18 -15.32 -14.50 6.88
N SER A 19 -14.01 -14.37 6.65
CA SER A 19 -13.10 -15.46 7.06
C SER A 19 -11.62 -15.09 6.98
N LEU A 20 -11.20 -14.19 6.09
CA LEU A 20 -9.77 -13.94 5.94
C LEU A 20 -9.27 -12.89 6.95
N THR A 21 -8.81 -13.41 8.08
CA THR A 21 -8.06 -12.63 9.06
C THR A 21 -6.61 -12.50 8.62
N VAL A 22 -5.93 -11.42 9.02
CA VAL A 22 -4.47 -11.24 8.86
C VAL A 22 -3.70 -12.47 9.38
N GLN A 23 -4.23 -13.17 10.39
CA GLN A 23 -3.61 -14.40 10.89
C GLN A 23 -3.67 -15.57 9.90
N GLN A 24 -4.68 -15.63 9.04
CA GLN A 24 -4.79 -16.65 8.01
C GLN A 24 -3.81 -16.40 6.86
N THR A 25 -3.57 -15.13 6.47
CA THR A 25 -2.55 -14.77 5.46
C THR A 25 -1.11 -14.97 5.94
N VAL A 26 -0.87 -15.02 7.25
CA VAL A 26 0.45 -15.30 7.84
C VAL A 26 0.72 -16.80 7.96
N LYS A 27 -0.32 -17.62 8.17
CA LYS A 27 -0.20 -19.08 8.27
C LYS A 27 -0.20 -19.79 6.91
N GLU A 28 -0.93 -19.25 5.94
CA GLU A 28 -0.95 -19.71 4.55
C GLU A 28 0.05 -18.88 3.72
N ASP A 29 0.54 -19.41 2.59
CA ASP A 29 1.34 -18.62 1.65
C ASP A 29 0.51 -17.46 1.09
N PHE A 30 0.95 -16.21 1.31
CA PHE A 30 0.23 -15.01 0.90
C PHE A 30 -0.15 -15.05 -0.59
N ALA A 31 0.73 -15.57 -1.46
CA ALA A 31 0.47 -15.66 -2.89
C ALA A 31 -0.69 -16.62 -3.21
N ALA A 32 -0.75 -17.76 -2.51
CA ALA A 32 -1.84 -18.72 -2.64
C ALA A 32 -3.17 -18.14 -2.15
N VAL A 33 -3.15 -17.39 -1.05
CA VAL A 33 -4.32 -16.69 -0.53
C VAL A 33 -4.81 -15.63 -1.53
N ALA A 34 -3.90 -14.79 -2.02
CA ALA A 34 -4.22 -13.78 -3.02
C ALA A 34 -4.84 -14.40 -4.27
N GLY A 35 -4.24 -15.48 -4.80
CA GLY A 35 -4.77 -16.16 -5.98
C GLY A 35 -6.15 -16.79 -5.79
N LYS A 36 -6.54 -17.11 -4.56
CA LYS A 36 -7.84 -17.70 -4.22
C LYS A 36 -8.93 -16.65 -3.93
N TYR A 37 -8.56 -15.54 -3.31
CA TYR A 37 -9.54 -14.61 -2.71
C TYR A 37 -9.52 -13.20 -3.29
N SER A 38 -8.41 -12.77 -3.92
CA SER A 38 -8.34 -11.45 -4.52
C SER A 38 -9.31 -11.33 -5.70
N ILE A 39 -9.90 -10.16 -5.84
CA ILE A 39 -10.75 -9.78 -6.98
C ILE A 39 -9.97 -9.03 -8.06
N GLU A 40 -8.67 -8.79 -7.86
CA GLU A 40 -7.81 -8.24 -8.91
C GLU A 40 -7.72 -9.26 -10.06
N PRO A 41 -7.99 -8.86 -11.31
CA PRO A 41 -8.17 -9.79 -12.43
C PRO A 41 -7.05 -10.81 -12.64
N ASN A 42 -5.80 -10.45 -12.35
CA ASN A 42 -4.63 -11.29 -12.57
C ASN A 42 -4.10 -11.96 -11.30
N ALA A 43 -4.77 -11.83 -10.16
CA ALA A 43 -4.22 -12.27 -8.87
C ALA A 43 -4.04 -13.78 -8.81
N LYS A 44 -4.86 -14.54 -9.54
CA LYS A 44 -4.75 -16.00 -9.65
C LYS A 44 -3.42 -16.42 -10.29
N GLN A 45 -2.92 -15.61 -11.23
CA GLN A 45 -1.66 -15.87 -11.95
C GLN A 45 -0.47 -15.24 -11.25
N SER A 46 -0.63 -14.02 -10.73
CA SER A 46 0.46 -13.24 -10.12
C SER A 46 0.68 -13.55 -8.64
N GLY A 47 -0.25 -14.24 -7.98
CA GLY A 47 -0.28 -14.33 -6.52
C GLY A 47 -0.51 -12.98 -5.84
N GLY A 48 -1.17 -12.04 -6.54
CA GLY A 48 -1.37 -10.66 -6.08
C GLY A 48 -0.11 -9.79 -6.11
N ALA A 49 0.99 -10.27 -6.71
CA ALA A 49 2.23 -9.50 -6.79
C ALA A 49 2.10 -8.32 -7.76
N LEU A 50 2.30 -7.11 -7.25
CA LEU A 50 2.48 -5.90 -8.04
C LEU A 50 3.97 -5.70 -8.34
N ARG A 51 4.30 -5.26 -9.56
CA ARG A 51 5.68 -5.06 -10.04
C ARG A 51 5.84 -3.66 -10.60
N GLY A 52 7.03 -3.08 -10.44
CA GLY A 52 7.37 -1.79 -11.01
C GLY A 52 7.85 -1.91 -12.44
N GLN A 53 8.09 -0.76 -13.08
CA GLN A 53 8.58 -0.72 -14.46
C GLN A 53 9.96 -1.36 -14.64
N SER A 54 10.78 -1.37 -13.58
CA SER A 54 12.17 -1.81 -13.63
C SER A 54 12.44 -3.14 -12.93
N GLY A 55 11.42 -3.83 -12.42
CA GLY A 55 11.59 -5.13 -11.77
C GLY A 55 10.56 -5.46 -10.71
N GLU A 56 11.00 -6.16 -9.67
CA GLU A 56 10.12 -6.67 -8.62
C GLU A 56 9.68 -5.61 -7.61
N CYS A 57 10.39 -4.49 -7.54
CA CYS A 57 10.09 -3.36 -6.68
C CYS A 57 9.38 -2.27 -7.50
N ILE A 58 8.41 -1.58 -6.87
CA ILE A 58 7.76 -0.39 -7.41
C ILE A 58 8.42 0.82 -6.75
N ALA A 59 8.89 1.77 -7.55
CA ALA A 59 9.51 3.00 -7.02
C ALA A 59 8.46 3.90 -6.32
N LEU A 60 8.91 4.78 -5.41
CA LEU A 60 8.01 5.64 -4.64
C LEU A 60 7.17 6.57 -5.54
N ASN A 61 7.78 7.12 -6.58
CA ASN A 61 7.11 7.96 -7.57
C ASN A 61 6.11 7.15 -8.43
N GLU A 62 6.39 5.89 -8.73
CA GLU A 62 5.43 5.00 -9.41
C GLU A 62 4.20 4.75 -8.53
N TYR A 63 4.38 4.54 -7.22
CA TYR A 63 3.26 4.47 -6.27
C TYR A 63 2.42 5.76 -6.29
N GLN A 64 3.08 6.90 -6.13
CA GLN A 64 2.43 8.22 -6.06
C GLN A 64 1.66 8.57 -7.34
N ALA A 65 2.17 8.18 -8.52
CA ALA A 65 1.56 8.51 -9.81
C ALA A 65 0.51 7.49 -10.28
N GLY A 66 0.65 6.22 -9.90
CA GLY A 66 -0.10 5.12 -10.49
C GLY A 66 -1.21 4.52 -9.63
N PHE A 67 -1.28 4.87 -8.34
CA PHE A 67 -2.16 4.21 -7.38
C PHE A 67 -3.09 5.17 -6.64
N ASP A 68 -4.16 4.60 -6.10
CA ASP A 68 -5.09 5.31 -5.24
C ASP A 68 -4.38 5.84 -3.97
N PRO A 69 -4.60 7.10 -3.56
CA PRO A 69 -3.87 7.70 -2.42
C PRO A 69 -4.03 6.96 -1.09
N ASP A 70 -5.18 6.35 -0.83
CA ASP A 70 -5.39 5.59 0.41
C ASP A 70 -4.66 4.24 0.35
N PHE A 71 -4.55 3.63 -0.84
CA PHE A 71 -3.70 2.47 -1.06
C PHE A 71 -2.21 2.80 -0.90
N VAL A 72 -1.74 3.92 -1.45
CA VAL A 72 -0.35 4.39 -1.30
C VAL A 72 -0.01 4.58 0.17
N ARG A 73 -0.89 5.25 0.93
CA ARG A 73 -0.71 5.41 2.39
C ARG A 73 -0.60 4.05 3.08
N GLY A 74 -1.52 3.13 2.80
CA GLY A 74 -1.48 1.78 3.37
C GLY A 74 -0.22 0.99 3.00
N ALA A 75 0.29 1.17 1.78
CA ALA A 75 1.53 0.53 1.33
C ALA A 75 2.77 1.12 2.00
N PHE A 76 2.81 2.44 2.20
CA PHE A 76 3.95 3.12 2.85
C PHE A 76 3.99 2.88 4.36
N ASP A 77 2.83 2.68 5.00
CA ASP A 77 2.73 2.34 6.42
C ASP A 77 2.96 0.84 6.70
N ALA A 78 2.99 0.00 5.67
CA ALA A 78 3.13 -1.45 5.81
C ALA A 78 4.52 -1.85 6.32
N ARG A 79 4.54 -2.85 7.21
CA ARG A 79 5.78 -3.45 7.70
C ARG A 79 6.20 -4.62 6.82
N THR A 80 7.49 -4.68 6.47
CA THR A 80 8.03 -5.80 5.70
C THR A 80 7.81 -7.13 6.43
N GLY A 81 7.32 -8.15 5.71
CA GLY A 81 7.07 -9.48 6.27
C GLY A 81 5.80 -9.58 7.11
N VAL A 82 4.99 -8.51 7.23
CA VAL A 82 3.75 -8.50 8.00
C VAL A 82 2.61 -7.98 7.13
N PRO A 83 1.57 -8.79 6.84
CA PRO A 83 0.39 -8.30 6.15
C PRO A 83 -0.32 -7.21 6.97
N THR A 84 -0.83 -6.18 6.29
CA THR A 84 -1.56 -5.09 6.95
C THR A 84 -2.93 -5.53 7.45
N GLU A 85 -3.51 -4.75 8.36
CA GLU A 85 -4.96 -4.71 8.52
C GLU A 85 -5.65 -4.23 7.22
N PRO A 86 -6.97 -4.44 7.05
CA PRO A 86 -7.69 -3.99 5.86
C PRO A 86 -7.52 -2.49 5.58
N VAL A 87 -6.97 -2.16 4.40
CA VAL A 87 -6.81 -0.80 3.88
C VAL A 87 -7.97 -0.50 2.92
N LYS A 88 -8.77 0.54 3.22
CA LYS A 88 -9.82 1.01 2.32
C LYS A 88 -9.22 1.91 1.24
N SER A 89 -9.65 1.75 -0.01
CA SER A 89 -9.39 2.68 -1.14
C SER A 89 -10.67 2.89 -1.95
N SER A 90 -10.62 3.64 -3.05
CA SER A 90 -11.73 3.71 -4.02
C SER A 90 -12.11 2.36 -4.63
N PHE A 91 -11.16 1.44 -4.79
CA PHE A 91 -11.37 0.12 -5.41
C PHE A 91 -11.93 -0.95 -4.46
N GLY A 92 -12.02 -0.67 -3.17
CA GLY A 92 -12.49 -1.66 -2.19
C GLY A 92 -11.60 -1.72 -0.95
N TRP A 93 -11.34 -2.94 -0.47
CA TRP A 93 -10.52 -3.23 0.68
C TRP A 93 -9.32 -4.08 0.26
N HIS A 94 -8.17 -3.79 0.84
CA HIS A 94 -6.89 -4.43 0.50
C HIS A 94 -6.23 -4.98 1.75
N ILE A 95 -5.58 -6.13 1.62
CA ILE A 95 -4.54 -6.57 2.55
C ILE A 95 -3.23 -6.43 1.80
N ILE A 96 -2.30 -5.64 2.33
CA ILE A 96 -1.04 -5.34 1.67
C ILE A 96 0.07 -6.13 2.37
N TYR A 97 0.96 -6.75 1.60
CA TYR A 97 2.11 -7.47 2.12
C TYR A 97 3.37 -7.01 1.40
N VAL A 98 4.24 -6.31 2.12
CA VAL A 98 5.57 -5.96 1.63
C VAL A 98 6.49 -7.13 1.93
N ARG A 99 7.03 -7.78 0.89
CA ARG A 99 7.96 -8.91 1.07
C ARG A 99 9.19 -8.48 1.87
N PRO A 100 9.82 -9.38 2.66
CA PRO A 100 11.13 -9.12 3.25
C PRO A 100 12.15 -8.70 2.18
N PHE A 101 12.96 -7.68 2.46
CA PHE A 101 13.93 -7.18 1.47
C PHE A 101 14.95 -8.23 1.04
N THR A 102 15.24 -9.21 1.89
CA THR A 102 16.11 -10.35 1.54
C THR A 102 15.55 -11.18 0.38
N ALA A 103 14.22 -11.31 0.28
CA ALA A 103 13.55 -12.06 -0.77
C ALA A 103 13.61 -11.37 -2.14
N VAL A 104 13.99 -10.09 -2.19
CA VAL A 104 14.08 -9.27 -3.41
C VAL A 104 15.44 -8.58 -3.55
N SER A 105 16.45 -9.06 -2.82
CA SER A 105 17.73 -8.36 -2.64
C SER A 105 18.46 -8.07 -3.96
N GLU A 106 18.44 -9.00 -4.91
CA GLU A 106 19.02 -8.82 -6.24
C GLU A 106 18.29 -7.73 -7.04
N SER A 107 16.95 -7.81 -7.12
CA SER A 107 16.15 -6.79 -7.81
C SER A 107 16.29 -5.43 -7.15
N LEU A 108 16.25 -5.37 -5.82
CA LEU A 108 16.41 -4.12 -5.08
C LEU A 108 17.78 -3.49 -5.35
N SER A 109 18.85 -4.29 -5.31
CA SER A 109 20.21 -3.81 -5.60
C SER A 109 20.33 -3.33 -7.05
N ALA A 110 19.78 -4.08 -8.01
CA ALA A 110 19.77 -3.68 -9.41
C ALA A 110 19.00 -2.36 -9.64
N THR A 111 17.81 -2.23 -9.03
CA THR A 111 17.01 -1.01 -9.10
C THR A 111 17.78 0.18 -8.52
N LEU A 112 18.30 0.08 -7.30
CA LEU A 112 19.05 1.17 -6.67
C LEU A 112 20.31 1.57 -7.46
N ASN A 113 21.02 0.59 -8.03
CA ASN A 113 22.22 0.85 -8.83
C ASN A 113 21.93 1.47 -10.21
N SER A 114 20.70 1.36 -10.72
CA SER A 114 20.34 1.93 -12.02
C SER A 114 20.25 3.45 -12.01
N ALA A 115 19.87 4.06 -10.87
CA ALA A 115 19.78 5.50 -10.69
C ALA A 115 20.00 5.90 -9.22
N PRO A 116 21.19 5.68 -8.64
CA PRO A 116 21.41 5.78 -7.20
C PRO A 116 21.12 7.17 -6.63
N GLY A 117 21.43 8.24 -7.39
CA GLY A 117 21.12 9.61 -6.99
C GLY A 117 19.62 9.91 -6.96
N GLU A 118 18.87 9.36 -7.92
CA GLU A 118 17.42 9.52 -7.99
C GLU A 118 16.73 8.80 -6.84
N TYR A 119 17.10 7.54 -6.57
CA TYR A 119 16.53 6.78 -5.46
C TYR A 119 16.90 7.36 -4.08
N LEU A 120 18.11 7.92 -3.93
CA LEU A 120 18.48 8.68 -2.73
C LEU A 120 17.60 9.92 -2.57
N LEU A 121 17.38 10.68 -3.64
CA LEU A 121 16.51 11.85 -3.62
C LEU A 121 15.07 11.46 -3.27
N LEU A 122 14.50 10.43 -3.91
CA LEU A 122 13.14 9.95 -3.63
C LEU A 122 12.98 9.53 -2.17
N GLY A 123 13.94 8.78 -1.62
CA GLY A 123 13.94 8.40 -0.21
C GLY A 123 14.03 9.61 0.73
N THR A 124 14.85 10.62 0.37
CA THR A 124 14.98 11.86 1.14
C THR A 124 13.68 12.66 1.12
N LEU A 125 13.05 12.81 -0.04
CA LEU A 125 11.78 13.51 -0.19
C LEU A 125 10.64 12.80 0.55
N ALA A 126 10.67 11.47 0.65
CA ALA A 126 9.65 10.73 1.38
C ALA A 126 9.77 10.88 2.92
N ALA A 127 10.97 11.11 3.44
CA ALA A 127 11.23 11.18 4.88
C ALA A 127 11.30 12.60 5.46
N ALA A 128 11.52 13.62 4.61
CA ALA A 128 11.73 14.99 5.06
C ALA A 128 10.42 15.79 5.23
N ASP A 129 10.36 16.65 6.25
CA ASP A 129 9.35 17.72 6.34
C ASP A 129 9.80 18.92 5.50
N ILE A 130 9.19 19.08 4.32
CA ILE A 130 9.59 20.08 3.33
C ILE A 130 8.46 21.10 3.14
N SER A 131 8.80 22.38 3.34
CA SER A 131 7.91 23.51 3.04
C SER A 131 8.53 24.38 1.94
N VAL A 132 7.73 24.76 0.93
CA VAL A 132 8.19 25.50 -0.25
C VAL A 132 7.63 26.91 -0.22
N ALA A 133 8.21 27.78 0.63
CA ALA A 133 7.67 29.12 0.92
C ALA A 133 6.17 29.12 1.36
N SER A 134 5.74 30.16 2.07
CA SER A 134 4.36 30.19 2.58
C SER A 134 3.29 30.21 1.49
N ARG A 135 3.62 30.67 0.28
CA ARG A 135 2.67 30.82 -0.84
C ARG A 135 2.47 29.57 -1.69
N TYR A 136 3.38 28.59 -1.64
CA TYR A 136 3.24 27.36 -2.45
C TYR A 136 2.85 26.15 -1.62
N GLY A 137 3.20 26.10 -0.34
CA GLY A 137 2.70 25.10 0.60
C GLY A 137 3.74 24.04 0.99
N LYS A 138 3.29 22.81 1.22
CA LYS A 138 4.10 21.73 1.79
C LYS A 138 4.22 20.55 0.84
N TRP A 139 5.37 19.90 0.84
CA TRP A 139 5.53 18.62 0.16
C TRP A 139 4.65 17.56 0.83
N ASN A 140 3.88 16.84 0.02
CA ASN A 140 3.10 15.69 0.45
C ASN A 140 3.77 14.41 -0.08
N PRO A 141 4.37 13.58 0.79
CA PRO A 141 5.05 12.36 0.36
C PRO A 141 4.09 11.27 -0.14
N LEU A 142 2.78 11.39 0.07
CA LEU A 142 1.80 10.44 -0.49
C LEU A 142 1.45 10.74 -1.95
N SER A 143 1.50 12.01 -2.36
CA SER A 143 1.20 12.42 -3.73
C SER A 143 2.44 12.77 -4.55
N GLY A 144 3.61 12.94 -3.92
CA GLY A 144 4.82 13.39 -4.61
C GLY A 144 4.69 14.82 -5.15
N GLN A 145 3.88 15.66 -4.48
CA GLN A 145 3.58 17.02 -4.94
C GLN A 145 3.65 18.02 -3.80
N VAL A 146 3.90 19.29 -4.15
CA VAL A 146 3.66 20.41 -3.24
C VAL A 146 2.16 20.70 -3.23
N VAL A 147 1.54 20.62 -2.05
CA VAL A 147 0.12 20.89 -1.84
C VAL A 147 -0.02 22.25 -1.18
N ALA A 148 -0.97 23.05 -1.68
CA ALA A 148 -1.27 24.37 -1.16
C ALA A 148 -1.61 24.33 0.36
N PRO A 149 -1.35 25.42 1.10
CA PRO A 149 -1.66 25.51 2.53
C PRO A 149 -3.11 25.23 2.89
#